data_AF-A0A2G5U848-F1
#
_entry.id   AF-A0A2G5U848-F1
#
_cell.length_a   1.000
_cell.length_b   1.000
_cell.length_c   1.000
_cell.angle_alpha   90.00
_cell.angle_beta   90.00
_cell.angle_gamma   90.00
#
_symmetry.space_group_name_H-M   'P 1'
#
loop_
_entity.id
_entity.type
_entity.pdbx_description
1 polymer ?
#
loop_
_entity_poly.entity_id
_entity_poly.type
_entity_poly.pdbx_seq_one_letter_code
_entity_poly.pdbx_strand_id
1 'polypeptide(L)'
;MVDALQKLLFDPKYERNAKTISKMMLEKPEQSEKLFVDWVEYAARNPGLHKILNLPGAELTPFWYYSGDVIVVTFIFSMTSIFIFWRFLNFMRCRISIRSKSKSE
;
A
#
# COMPACT_ATOMS: atom_id res chain seq x y z
N MET A 1 -18.00 7.91 -13.20
CA MET A 1 -18.26 6.45 -13.36
C MET A 1 -18.57 6.09 -14.80
N VAL A 2 -19.49 6.78 -15.48
CA VAL A 2 -19.85 6.52 -16.89
C VAL A 2 -18.64 6.63 -17.82
N ASP A 3 -17.82 7.67 -17.70
CA ASP A 3 -16.61 7.86 -18.52
C ASP A 3 -15.59 6.71 -18.45
N ALA A 4 -15.42 6.11 -17.26
CA ALA A 4 -14.49 5.00 -17.09
C ALA A 4 -15.01 3.71 -17.75
N LEU A 5 -16.31 3.46 -17.65
CA LEU A 5 -16.96 2.32 -18.29
C LEU A 5 -16.94 2.47 -19.82
N GLN A 6 -17.20 3.68 -20.31
CA GLN A 6 -17.15 3.99 -21.74
C GLN A 6 -15.72 3.80 -22.27
N LYS A 7 -14.70 4.26 -21.54
CA LYS A 7 -13.31 4.01 -21.89
C LYS A 7 -12.98 2.51 -21.90
N LEU A 8 -13.44 1.74 -20.93
CA LEU A 8 -13.17 0.30 -20.86
C LEU A 8 -13.82 -0.49 -22.02
N LEU A 9 -15.04 -0.10 -22.42
CA LEU A 9 -15.79 -0.76 -23.49
C LEU A 9 -15.30 -0.38 -24.90
N PHE A 10 -14.88 0.87 -25.10
CA PHE A 10 -14.59 1.39 -26.43
C PHE A 10 -13.10 1.58 -26.74
N ASP A 11 -12.20 1.54 -25.74
CA ASP A 11 -10.76 1.58 -25.99
C ASP A 11 -10.23 0.14 -26.27
N PRO A 12 -9.78 -0.15 -27.49
CA PRO A 12 -9.33 -1.49 -27.90
C PRO A 12 -8.08 -1.96 -27.16
N LYS A 13 -7.37 -1.07 -26.47
CA LYS A 13 -6.23 -1.43 -25.62
C LYS A 13 -6.65 -2.42 -24.52
N TYR A 14 -7.80 -2.19 -23.89
CA TYR A 14 -8.28 -3.06 -22.81
C TYR A 14 -8.67 -4.44 -23.33
N GLU A 15 -9.35 -4.50 -24.47
CA GLU A 15 -9.74 -5.75 -25.12
C GLU A 15 -8.50 -6.59 -25.53
N ARG A 16 -7.52 -5.95 -26.17
CA ARG A 16 -6.28 -6.63 -26.60
C ARG A 16 -5.50 -7.18 -25.41
N ASN A 17 -5.37 -6.40 -24.34
CA ASN A 17 -4.70 -6.85 -23.13
C ASN A 17 -5.46 -8.00 -22.45
N ALA A 18 -6.79 -7.93 -22.37
CA ALA A 18 -7.61 -9.00 -21.82
C ALA A 18 -7.45 -10.31 -22.62
N LYS A 19 -7.44 -10.25 -23.96
CA LYS A 19 -7.19 -11.40 -24.83
C LYS A 19 -5.79 -11.97 -24.65
N THR A 20 -4.77 -11.11 -24.54
CA THR A 20 -3.39 -11.53 -24.27
C THR A 20 -3.26 -12.25 -22.93
N ILE A 21 -3.85 -11.69 -21.87
CA ILE A 21 -3.85 -12.31 -20.53
C ILE A 21 -4.59 -13.65 -20.57
N SER A 22 -5.77 -13.70 -21.22
CA SER A 22 -6.52 -14.95 -21.38
C SER A 22 -5.70 -16.02 -22.11
N LYS A 23 -4.96 -15.63 -23.16
CA LYS A 23 -4.07 -16.54 -23.89
C LYS A 23 -2.95 -17.05 -22.98
N MET A 24 -2.27 -16.17 -22.26
CA MET A 24 -1.21 -16.54 -21.31
C MET A 24 -1.70 -17.49 -20.21
N MET A 25 -2.94 -17.31 -19.74
CA MET A 25 -3.54 -18.20 -18.74
C MET A 25 -3.80 -19.61 -19.29
N LEU A 26 -4.21 -19.72 -20.55
CA LEU A 26 -4.46 -21.00 -21.22
C LEU A 26 -3.17 -21.70 -21.65
N GLU A 27 -2.18 -20.93 -22.08
CA GLU A 27 -0.86 -21.42 -22.51
C GLU A 27 0.10 -21.68 -21.34
N LYS A 28 -0.33 -21.41 -20.10
CA LYS A 28 0.49 -21.68 -18.92
C LYS A 28 0.88 -23.17 -18.93
N PRO A 29 2.18 -23.50 -18.77
CA PRO A 29 2.68 -24.87 -18.91
C PRO A 29 2.09 -25.87 -17.91
N GLU A 30 1.49 -25.38 -16.83
CA GLU A 30 0.87 -26.19 -15.79
C GLU A 30 -0.60 -25.78 -15.62
N GLN A 31 -1.50 -26.72 -15.90
CA GLN A 31 -2.93 -26.53 -15.81
C GLN A 31 -3.33 -26.36 -14.33
N SER A 32 -4.11 -25.33 -14.03
CA SER A 32 -4.54 -24.98 -12.67
C SER A 32 -5.29 -26.12 -11.96
N GLU A 33 -6.06 -26.91 -12.70
CA GLU A 33 -6.80 -28.06 -12.18
C GLU A 33 -5.85 -29.14 -11.65
N LYS A 34 -4.82 -29.51 -12.42
CA LYS A 34 -3.83 -30.52 -12.00
C LYS A 34 -3.03 -30.03 -10.80
N LEU A 35 -2.57 -28.78 -10.87
CA LEU A 35 -1.88 -28.13 -9.76
C LEU A 35 -2.72 -28.17 -8.48
N PHE A 36 -4.02 -27.88 -8.56
CA PHE A 36 -4.91 -27.95 -7.40
C PHE A 36 -5.01 -29.36 -6.82
N VAL A 37 -5.20 -30.38 -7.67
CA VAL A 37 -5.25 -31.78 -7.23
C VAL A 37 -3.94 -32.18 -6.57
N ASP A 38 -2.80 -31.82 -7.15
CA ASP A 38 -1.47 -32.12 -6.61
C ASP A 38 -1.25 -31.48 -5.23
N TRP A 39 -1.67 -30.22 -5.03
CA TRP A 39 -1.58 -29.55 -3.73
C TRP A 39 -2.51 -30.15 -2.68
N VAL A 40 -3.73 -30.56 -3.08
CA VAL A 40 -4.68 -31.22 -2.16
C VAL A 40 -4.16 -32.59 -1.75
N GLU A 41 -3.64 -33.37 -2.70
CA GLU A 41 -3.05 -34.68 -2.40
C GLU A 41 -1.79 -34.53 -1.53
N TYR A 42 -0.94 -33.55 -1.82
CA TYR A 42 0.21 -33.22 -0.99
C TYR A 42 -0.20 -32.85 0.44
N ALA A 43 -1.24 -32.03 0.61
CA ALA A 43 -1.75 -31.66 1.93
C ALA A 43 -2.35 -32.87 2.66
N ALA A 44 -3.08 -33.74 1.97
CA ALA A 44 -3.67 -34.95 2.54
C ALA A 44 -2.61 -35.96 3.00
N ARG A 45 -1.50 -36.09 2.24
CA ARG A 45 -0.37 -36.97 2.59
C ARG A 45 0.49 -36.47 3.75
N ASN A 46 0.42 -35.17 4.09
CA ASN A 46 1.27 -34.54 5.12
C ASN A 46 0.43 -33.98 6.29
N PRO A 47 -0.04 -34.83 7.22
CA PRO A 47 -0.78 -34.37 8.39
C PRO A 47 0.13 -33.51 9.28
N GLY A 48 -0.19 -32.22 9.41
CA GLY A 48 0.61 -31.24 10.14
C GLY A 48 1.25 -30.15 9.28
N LEU A 49 1.06 -30.19 7.96
CA LEU A 49 1.57 -29.17 7.03
C LEU A 49 1.20 -27.74 7.45
N HIS A 50 0.00 -27.56 8.00
CA HIS A 50 -0.48 -26.28 8.51
C HIS A 50 0.40 -25.65 9.61
N LYS A 51 1.19 -26.43 10.35
CA LYS A 51 2.08 -25.90 11.40
C LYS A 51 3.36 -25.29 10.83
N ILE A 52 3.79 -25.76 9.65
CA ILE A 52 5.05 -25.36 9.01
C ILE A 52 4.77 -24.36 7.89
N LEU A 53 3.69 -24.57 7.14
CA LEU A 53 3.21 -23.71 6.07
C LEU A 53 2.21 -22.65 6.56
N ASN A 54 2.01 -22.51 7.88
CA ASN A 54 1.27 -21.37 8.37
C ASN A 54 1.98 -20.11 7.91
N LEU A 55 1.21 -19.13 7.45
CA LEU A 55 1.80 -17.85 7.09
C LEU A 55 2.42 -17.29 8.38
N PRO A 56 3.73 -16.98 8.43
CA PRO A 56 4.35 -16.42 9.63
C PRO A 56 3.65 -15.11 10.05
N GLY A 57 3.03 -14.44 9.07
CA GLY A 57 2.01 -13.39 9.17
C GLY A 57 0.96 -13.59 10.26
N ALA A 58 0.44 -14.81 10.40
CA ALA A 58 -0.72 -15.12 11.23
C ALA A 58 -0.39 -15.20 12.73
N GLU A 59 0.88 -15.46 13.08
CA GLU A 59 1.34 -15.58 14.47
C GLU A 59 2.09 -14.33 14.96
N LEU A 60 2.25 -13.31 14.11
CA LEU A 60 2.90 -12.07 14.52
C LEU A 60 2.03 -11.29 15.50
N THR A 61 2.65 -10.83 16.59
CA THR A 61 2.06 -9.83 17.48
C THR A 61 1.61 -8.62 16.67
N PRO A 62 0.44 -8.02 16.94
CA PRO A 62 -0.08 -6.86 16.21
C PRO A 62 0.93 -5.70 16.07
N PHE A 63 1.84 -5.54 17.03
CA PHE A 63 2.90 -4.54 17.00
C PHE A 63 3.87 -4.69 15.80
N TRP A 64 4.30 -5.92 15.50
CA TRP A 64 5.16 -6.20 14.35
C TRP A 64 4.39 -6.19 13.04
N TYR A 65 3.15 -6.68 13.08
CA TYR A 65 2.26 -6.69 11.92
C TYR A 65 2.02 -5.29 11.34
N TYR A 66 1.82 -4.29 12.22
CA TYR A 66 1.62 -2.89 11.82
C TYR A 66 2.91 -2.08 11.70
N SER A 67 4.09 -2.71 11.75
CA SER A 67 5.39 -2.04 11.66
C SER A 67 5.46 -0.82 12.60
N GLY A 68 5.38 -1.10 13.91
CA GLY A 68 5.36 -0.06 14.94
C GLY A 68 6.52 0.93 14.84
N ASP A 69 7.68 0.49 14.36
CA ASP A 69 8.85 1.32 14.07
C ASP A 69 8.55 2.44 13.05
N VAL A 70 7.87 2.10 11.95
CA VAL A 70 7.47 3.06 10.91
C VAL A 70 6.46 4.07 11.46
N ILE A 71 5.54 3.64 12.31
CA ILE A 71 4.55 4.52 12.94
C ILE A 71 5.25 5.53 13.86
N VAL A 72 6.19 5.08 14.70
CA VAL A 72 6.93 5.94 15.62
C VAL A 72 7.78 6.97 14.87
N VAL A 73 8.54 6.54 13.86
CA VAL A 73 9.36 7.44 13.04
C VAL A 73 8.49 8.49 12.34
N THR A 74 7.37 8.05 11.75
CA THR A 74 6.42 8.95 11.07
C THR A 74 5.82 9.97 12.04
N PHE A 75 5.46 9.54 13.25
CA PHE A 75 4.91 10.42 14.27
C PHE A 75 5.91 11.48 14.72
N ILE A 76 7.16 11.08 14.99
CA ILE A 76 8.25 12.01 15.35
C ILE A 76 8.47 13.04 14.24
N PHE A 77 8.53 12.59 12.98
CA PHE A 77 8.72 13.47 11.83
C PHE A 77 7.56 14.46 11.65
N SER A 78 6.32 14.02 11.88
CA SER A 78 5.15 14.88 11.88
C SER A 78 5.22 15.95 12.97
N MET A 79 5.56 15.56 14.21
CA MET A 79 5.69 16.49 15.34
C MET A 79 6.79 17.53 15.12
N THR A 80 7.96 17.13 14.62
CA THR A 80 9.05 18.07 14.33
C THR A 80 8.68 19.05 13.22
N SER A 81 8.00 18.57 12.17
CA SER A 81 7.53 19.41 11.07
C SER A 81 6.53 20.47 11.54
N ILE A 82 5.56 20.07 12.37
CA ILE A 82 4.58 21.00 12.97
C ILE A 82 5.27 22.03 13.86
N PHE A 83 6.24 21.61 14.68
CA PHE A 83 7.00 22.51 15.54
C PHE A 83 7.78 23.56 14.75
N ILE A 84 8.48 23.16 13.68
CA ILE A 84 9.21 24.07 12.79
C ILE A 84 8.24 25.05 12.13
N PHE A 85 7.10 24.57 11.64
CA PHE A 85 6.10 25.41 11.01
C PHE A 85 5.52 26.44 11.99
N TRP A 86 5.17 26.04 13.21
CA TRP A 86 4.72 26.95 14.27
C TRP A 86 5.78 28.00 14.63
N ARG A 87 7.04 27.58 14.78
CA ARG A 87 8.18 28.47 15.03
C ARG A 87 8.33 29.49 13.92
N PHE A 88 8.21 29.07 12.66
CA PHE A 88 8.29 29.92 11.49
C PHE A 88 7.14 30.93 11.43
N LEU A 89 5.90 30.48 11.67
CA LEU A 89 4.73 31.37 11.74
C LEU A 89 4.89 32.44 12.84
N ASN A 90 5.37 32.06 14.02
CA ASN A 90 5.65 33.00 15.11
C ASN A 90 6.77 33.98 14.73
N PHE A 91 7.83 33.52 14.08
CA PHE A 91 8.90 34.41 13.59
C PHE A 91 8.37 35.43 12.57
N MET A 92 7.54 34.99 11.62
CA MET A 92 6.92 35.87 10.63
C MET A 92 5.97 36.88 11.28
N ARG A 93 5.16 36.46 12.26
CA ARG A 93 4.31 37.37 13.06
C ARG A 93 5.13 38.42 13.80
N CYS A 94 6.24 38.03 14.44
CA CYS A 94 7.16 38.97 15.09
C CYS A 94 7.76 39.97 14.09
N ARG A 95 8.20 39.52 12.91
CA ARG A 95 8.74 40.39 11.86
C ARG A 95 7.72 41.40 11.34
N ILE A 96 6.47 40.98 11.17
CA ILE A 96 5.38 41.88 10.74
C ILE A 96 5.08 42.93 11.83
N SER A 97 5.03 42.53 13.11
CA SER A 97 4.82 43.46 14.23
C SER A 97 5.94 44.49 14.39
N ILE A 98 7.19 44.13 14.10
CA ILE A 98 8.33 45.08 14.13
C ILE A 98 8.21 46.06 12.96
N ARG A 99 7.87 45.58 11.76
CA ARG A 99 7.73 46.43 10.56
C ARG A 99 6.54 47.39 10.64
N SER A 100 5.45 47.04 11.32
CA SER A 100 4.33 47.96 11.53
C SER A 100 4.68 49.08 12.51
N LYS A 101 5.48 48.82 13.55
CA LYS A 101 5.95 49.85 14.51
C LYS A 101 6.94 50.84 13.88
N SER A 102 7.83 50.38 12.99
CA SER A 102 8.79 51.27 12.31
C SER A 102 8.16 52.18 11.23
N LYS A 103 6.89 51.97 10.86
CA LYS A 103 6.17 52.80 9.88
C LYS A 103 5.27 53.86 10.55
N SER A 104 5.10 53.80 11.87
CA SER A 104 4.28 54.73 12.66
C SER A 104 5.08 55.77 13.46
N GLU A 105 6.41 55.72 13.39
CA GLU A 105 7.35 56.81 13.77
C GLU A 105 7.84 57.49 12.50
#